data_AF-A0A965FTF7-F1
#
_entry.id   AF-A0A965FTF7-F1
#
_cell.length_a   1.000
_cell.length_b   1.000
_cell.length_c   1.000
_cell.angle_alpha   90.00
_cell.angle_beta   90.00
_cell.angle_gamma   90.00
#
_symmetry.space_group_name_H-M   'P 1'
#
loop_
_entity.id
_entity.type
_entity.pdbx_description
1 polymer ?
#
loop_
_entity_poly.entity_id
_entity_poly.type
_entity_poly.pdbx_seq_one_letter_code
_entity_poly.pdbx_strand_id
1 'polypeptide(L)'
;DSRGAGWSPGIMDPGCAKEIDDLYECIEWAGTQAWSNGKVGMLGISYYASNQWRVAGMHPKHLAAIIPWEGQNDRYRDSGYHGGILCQFQERWAKHQVVNVQYGRGDKAKKNPNTGESVAGPVTLSDEELAKNRINPYEDLKLHPFDDAWHRARSADLSKVKTPLLTCANWGGQGIHPRGNFNGYTETPADTPKWLEVHGDSHWSVFSNNYGLNLQKRFFDYWLKGEKNGWDKQPPVQLNVRHPGEKFVLRHENEWPIARTQWTKFYLDSEGTQLSPAPVAKAGRVEYDATGNGVTFRSAPMTQDTEITGPMMTKLFISSTTADADLFVIVRVFDPAGSELTFMGSTDPNTPIANGWLRASHR
;
A
#
# COMPACT_ATOMS: atom_id res chain seq x y z
N ASP A 1 15.53 -11.63 11.36
CA ASP A 1 14.38 -11.07 12.08
C ASP A 1 14.63 -9.63 12.46
N SER A 2 13.59 -8.80 12.51
CA SER A 2 13.69 -7.44 13.04
C SER A 2 14.01 -7.46 14.54
N ARG A 3 14.63 -6.39 15.05
CA ARG A 3 14.87 -6.19 16.49
C ARG A 3 13.59 -6.40 17.32
N GLY A 4 13.70 -7.20 18.38
CA GLY A 4 12.57 -7.54 19.25
C GLY A 4 11.58 -8.55 18.67
N ALA A 5 11.83 -9.08 17.47
CA ALA A 5 11.01 -10.08 16.80
C ALA A 5 11.82 -11.34 16.46
N GLY A 6 11.11 -12.45 16.29
CA GLY A 6 11.68 -13.75 15.99
C GLY A 6 12.75 -14.14 17.00
N TRP A 7 13.96 -14.35 16.50
CA TRP A 7 15.14 -14.72 17.27
C TRP A 7 16.05 -13.54 17.64
N SER A 8 15.64 -12.31 17.31
CA SER A 8 16.41 -11.11 17.62
C SER A 8 15.90 -10.44 18.91
N PRO A 9 16.69 -10.38 19.99
CA PRO A 9 16.28 -9.71 21.21
C PRO A 9 16.15 -8.19 21.03
N GLY A 10 15.52 -7.53 22.01
CA GLY A 10 15.37 -6.07 22.06
C GLY A 10 13.93 -5.62 22.18
N ILE A 11 13.71 -4.32 21.99
CA ILE A 11 12.39 -3.71 22.02
C ILE A 11 11.77 -3.82 20.63
N MET A 12 10.54 -4.34 20.57
CA MET A 12 9.75 -4.42 19.35
C MET A 12 9.00 -3.10 19.14
N ASP A 13 9.53 -2.25 18.26
CA ASP A 13 8.94 -0.97 17.82
C ASP A 13 8.86 -0.97 16.27
N PRO A 14 7.79 -1.52 15.70
CA PRO A 14 7.68 -1.70 14.26
C PRO A 14 7.67 -0.37 13.50
N GLY A 15 8.50 -0.27 12.46
CA GLY A 15 8.59 0.90 11.62
C GLY A 15 9.33 2.07 12.26
N CYS A 16 9.99 1.91 13.41
CA CYS A 16 10.83 2.95 13.98
C CYS A 16 12.06 3.25 13.10
N ALA A 17 12.76 4.35 13.38
CA ALA A 17 14.00 4.69 12.65
C ALA A 17 15.09 3.65 12.87
N LYS A 18 15.24 3.16 14.12
CA LYS A 18 16.26 2.19 14.49
C LYS A 18 16.16 0.86 13.72
N GLU A 19 14.95 0.42 13.40
CA GLU A 19 14.78 -0.79 12.59
C GLU A 19 15.32 -0.62 11.16
N ILE A 20 15.28 0.59 10.61
CA ILE A 20 15.85 0.88 9.29
C ILE A 20 17.37 1.00 9.36
N ASP A 21 17.92 1.53 10.45
CA ASP A 21 19.37 1.49 10.69
C ASP A 21 19.87 0.04 10.75
N ASP A 22 19.17 -0.83 11.48
CA ASP A 22 19.49 -2.26 11.56
C ASP A 22 19.41 -2.93 10.17
N LEU A 23 18.41 -2.56 9.36
CA LEU A 23 18.28 -3.05 7.98
C LEU A 23 19.40 -2.55 7.06
N TYR A 24 19.83 -1.29 7.21
CA TYR A 24 20.98 -0.73 6.50
C TYR A 24 22.24 -1.54 6.81
N GLU A 25 22.50 -1.82 8.08
CA GLU A 25 23.65 -2.63 8.51
C GLU A 25 23.60 -4.05 7.93
N CYS A 26 22.41 -4.66 7.87
CA CYS A 26 22.23 -5.98 7.28
C CYS A 26 22.56 -5.99 5.77
N ILE A 27 22.19 -4.94 5.03
CA ILE A 27 22.51 -4.79 3.61
C ILE A 27 24.02 -4.65 3.41
N GLU A 28 24.66 -3.78 4.19
CA GLU A 28 26.11 -3.58 4.09
C GLU A 28 26.88 -4.84 4.46
N TRP A 29 26.47 -5.53 5.54
CA TRP A 29 27.05 -6.81 5.92
C TRP A 29 26.87 -7.85 4.80
N ALA A 30 25.67 -8.01 4.25
CA ALA A 30 25.40 -8.97 3.18
C ALA A 30 26.19 -8.66 1.91
N GLY A 31 26.48 -7.39 1.64
CA GLY A 31 27.31 -6.95 0.52
C GLY A 31 28.79 -7.34 0.62
N THR A 32 29.32 -7.55 1.82
CA THR A 32 30.77 -7.77 2.03
C THR A 32 31.18 -9.21 2.29
N GLN A 33 30.22 -10.15 2.38
CA GLN A 33 30.55 -11.54 2.68
C GLN A 33 31.21 -12.25 1.50
N ALA A 34 32.03 -13.27 1.76
CA ALA A 34 32.75 -14.02 0.72
C ALA A 34 31.84 -14.72 -0.31
N TRP A 35 30.60 -15.01 0.05
CA TRP A 35 29.57 -15.58 -0.83
C TRP A 35 28.78 -14.53 -1.61
N SER A 36 29.02 -13.25 -1.38
CA SER A 36 28.33 -12.13 -2.02
C SER A 36 29.10 -11.63 -3.23
N ASN A 37 28.39 -11.25 -4.29
CA ASN A 37 28.97 -10.56 -5.44
C ASN A 37 29.02 -9.03 -5.26
N GLY A 38 28.72 -8.54 -4.05
CA GLY A 38 28.68 -7.11 -3.73
C GLY A 38 27.37 -6.39 -4.09
N LYS A 39 26.38 -7.10 -4.66
CA LYS A 39 25.08 -6.53 -5.06
C LYS A 39 23.94 -7.18 -4.28
N VAL A 40 23.37 -6.43 -3.35
CA VAL A 40 22.21 -6.85 -2.56
C VAL A 40 20.93 -6.34 -3.22
N GLY A 41 19.96 -7.24 -3.39
CA GLY A 41 18.60 -6.89 -3.78
C GLY A 41 17.64 -7.10 -2.62
N MET A 42 16.64 -6.23 -2.48
CA MET A 42 15.55 -6.44 -1.54
C MET A 42 14.26 -6.78 -2.27
N LEU A 43 13.57 -7.81 -1.79
CA LEU A 43 12.26 -8.23 -2.26
C LEU A 43 11.43 -8.60 -1.03
N GLY A 44 10.17 -8.22 -1.08
CA GLY A 44 9.22 -8.57 -0.04
C GLY A 44 7.92 -7.86 -0.30
N ILE A 45 6.93 -8.29 0.47
CA ILE A 45 5.56 -7.80 0.37
C ILE A 45 5.11 -7.13 1.66
N SER A 46 4.21 -6.15 1.57
CA SER A 46 3.61 -5.46 2.72
C SER A 46 4.64 -4.77 3.61
N TYR A 47 4.81 -5.20 4.85
CA TYR A 47 5.78 -4.64 5.80
C TYR A 47 7.21 -4.69 5.25
N TYR A 48 7.59 -5.82 4.63
CA TYR A 48 8.90 -5.98 4.02
C TYR A 48 9.10 -5.02 2.84
N ALA A 49 8.05 -4.76 2.05
CA ALA A 49 8.08 -3.77 0.97
C ALA A 49 8.18 -2.34 1.51
N SER A 50 7.47 -2.04 2.58
CA SER A 50 7.44 -0.70 3.19
C SER A 50 8.82 -0.28 3.69
N ASN A 51 9.58 -1.21 4.28
CA ASN A 51 10.94 -0.94 4.76
C ASN A 51 11.95 -0.73 3.62
N GLN A 52 11.72 -1.31 2.43
CA GLN A 52 12.59 -1.09 1.26
C GLN A 52 12.63 0.38 0.85
N TRP A 53 11.48 1.06 0.84
CA TRP A 53 11.41 2.48 0.50
C TRP A 53 12.25 3.34 1.45
N ARG A 54 12.18 3.03 2.74
CA ARG A 54 12.86 3.79 3.80
C ARG A 54 14.38 3.59 3.72
N VAL A 55 14.84 2.33 3.65
CA VAL A 55 16.27 2.05 3.62
C VAL A 55 16.91 2.48 2.29
N ALA A 56 16.19 2.44 1.17
CA ALA A 56 16.70 2.92 -0.12
C ALA A 56 17.03 4.42 -0.09
N GLY A 57 16.27 5.22 0.68
CA GLY A 57 16.55 6.64 0.90
C GLY A 57 17.79 6.94 1.76
N MET A 58 18.37 5.92 2.41
CA MET A 58 19.64 6.03 3.13
C MET A 58 20.87 5.71 2.26
N HIS A 59 20.65 5.29 1.01
CA HIS A 59 21.69 4.95 0.06
C HIS A 59 22.74 3.93 0.55
N PRO A 60 22.35 2.71 1.02
CA PRO A 60 23.32 1.66 1.32
C PRO A 60 24.16 1.37 0.08
N LYS A 61 25.48 1.29 0.25
CA LYS A 61 26.44 1.12 -0.84
C LYS A 61 26.18 -0.14 -1.65
N HIS A 62 25.77 -1.22 -0.99
CA HIS A 62 25.58 -2.51 -1.64
C HIS A 62 24.14 -2.74 -2.13
N LEU A 63 23.20 -1.82 -1.88
CA LEU A 63 21.82 -1.96 -2.34
C LEU A 63 21.71 -1.63 -3.83
N ALA A 64 21.62 -2.68 -4.66
CA ALA A 64 21.64 -2.56 -6.11
C ALA A 64 20.26 -2.52 -6.75
N ALA A 65 19.22 -3.07 -6.11
CA ALA A 65 17.85 -3.06 -6.63
C ALA A 65 16.81 -3.35 -5.54
N ILE A 66 15.60 -2.82 -5.67
CA ILE A 66 14.46 -3.10 -4.77
C ILE A 66 13.21 -3.55 -5.54
N ILE A 67 12.42 -4.43 -4.95
CA ILE A 67 11.09 -4.83 -5.40
C ILE A 67 10.09 -4.64 -4.26
N PRO A 68 9.56 -3.41 -4.07
CA PRO A 68 8.50 -3.15 -3.11
C PRO A 68 7.17 -3.66 -3.68
N TRP A 69 6.83 -4.90 -3.34
CA TRP A 69 5.58 -5.54 -3.76
C TRP A 69 4.47 -5.18 -2.76
N GLU A 70 3.41 -4.51 -3.19
CA GLU A 70 2.32 -4.02 -2.33
C GLU A 70 2.86 -3.41 -1.01
N GLY A 71 3.54 -2.27 -1.11
CA GLY A 71 4.26 -1.63 0.01
C GLY A 71 3.90 -0.16 0.17
N GLN A 72 3.37 0.18 1.34
CA GLN A 72 3.09 1.58 1.71
C GLN A 72 4.41 2.36 1.91
N ASN A 73 4.35 3.69 1.86
CA ASN A 73 5.54 4.53 2.15
C ASN A 73 5.23 5.79 2.97
N ASP A 74 3.97 6.12 3.20
CA ASP A 74 3.55 7.19 4.10
C ASP A 74 2.78 6.59 5.28
N ARG A 75 3.41 6.53 6.46
CA ARG A 75 2.82 5.91 7.65
C ARG A 75 1.51 6.56 8.06
N TYR A 76 1.40 7.87 7.89
CA TYR A 76 0.19 8.62 8.23
C TYR A 76 -0.91 8.27 7.25
N ARG A 77 -0.71 8.51 5.95
CA ARG A 77 -1.77 8.47 4.93
C ARG A 77 -2.16 7.06 4.48
N ASP A 78 -1.26 6.09 4.60
CA ASP A 78 -1.48 4.76 4.04
C ASP A 78 -2.12 3.81 5.07
N SER A 79 -1.72 3.84 6.34
CA SER A 79 -2.23 2.91 7.37
C SER A 79 -2.44 3.49 8.77
N GLY A 80 -2.09 4.75 9.02
CA GLY A 80 -2.36 5.43 10.28
C GLY A 80 -3.75 6.09 10.26
N TYR A 81 -3.99 6.89 9.23
CA TYR A 81 -5.15 7.72 9.05
C TYR A 81 -5.54 7.77 7.58
N HIS A 82 -6.83 7.62 7.27
CA HIS A 82 -7.37 7.83 5.93
C HIS A 82 -8.09 9.17 5.89
N GLY A 83 -7.47 10.16 5.22
CA GLY A 83 -8.00 11.53 5.19
C GLY A 83 -8.16 12.19 6.56
N GLY A 84 -7.36 11.79 7.56
CA GLY A 84 -7.47 12.28 8.94
C GLY A 84 -8.35 11.43 9.86
N ILE A 85 -8.95 10.35 9.35
CA ILE A 85 -9.75 9.40 10.14
C ILE A 85 -8.85 8.24 10.61
N LEU A 86 -8.80 7.96 11.93
CA LEU A 86 -7.94 6.91 12.50
C LEU A 86 -8.28 5.53 11.91
N CYS A 87 -7.27 4.88 11.34
CA CYS A 87 -7.41 3.56 10.74
C CYS A 87 -7.23 2.44 11.78
N GLN A 88 -8.19 1.50 11.84
CA GLN A 88 -8.12 0.33 12.73
C GLN A 88 -7.17 -0.77 12.24
N PHE A 89 -6.56 -0.63 11.06
CA PHE A 89 -5.66 -1.65 10.51
C PHE A 89 -4.52 -1.96 11.50
N GLN A 90 -3.91 -0.93 12.08
CA GLN A 90 -2.75 -1.07 12.94
C GLN A 90 -3.06 -1.78 14.26
N GLU A 91 -4.27 -1.61 14.80
CA GLU A 91 -4.73 -2.38 15.96
C GLU A 91 -4.78 -3.88 15.65
N ARG A 92 -5.43 -4.24 14.55
CA ARG A 92 -5.60 -5.64 14.13
C ARG A 92 -4.25 -6.25 13.73
N TRP A 93 -3.46 -5.53 12.96
CA TRP A 93 -2.13 -5.96 12.53
C TRP A 93 -1.19 -6.16 13.73
N ALA A 94 -1.16 -5.24 14.70
CA ALA A 94 -0.34 -5.38 15.88
C ALA A 94 -0.71 -6.65 16.68
N LYS A 95 -2.00 -6.88 16.88
CA LYS A 95 -2.51 -8.05 17.60
C LYS A 95 -2.17 -9.37 16.89
N HIS A 96 -2.30 -9.42 15.58
CA HIS A 96 -2.24 -10.69 14.82
C HIS A 96 -0.89 -10.99 14.17
N GLN A 97 -0.12 -9.97 13.80
CA GLN A 97 1.15 -10.14 13.08
C GLN A 97 2.35 -9.79 13.95
N VAL A 98 2.27 -8.71 14.74
CA VAL A 98 3.42 -8.22 15.52
C VAL A 98 3.60 -9.00 16.82
N VAL A 99 2.57 -9.05 17.67
CA VAL A 99 2.64 -9.74 18.98
C VAL A 99 2.97 -11.22 18.80
N ASN A 100 2.54 -11.84 17.70
CA ASN A 100 2.72 -13.27 17.51
C ASN A 100 4.17 -13.70 17.31
N VAL A 101 5.01 -12.81 16.81
CA VAL A 101 6.43 -13.07 16.54
C VAL A 101 7.37 -12.35 17.51
N GLN A 102 6.85 -11.75 18.59
CA GLN A 102 7.68 -11.03 19.55
C GLN A 102 8.72 -11.95 20.20
N TYR A 103 9.99 -11.56 20.13
CA TYR A 103 11.07 -12.25 20.82
C TYR A 103 10.75 -12.40 22.32
N GLY A 104 11.02 -13.59 22.86
CA GLY A 104 10.77 -13.87 24.27
C GLY A 104 9.39 -14.48 24.53
N ARG A 105 8.54 -14.67 23.51
CA ARG A 105 7.35 -15.53 23.69
C ARG A 105 7.72 -16.99 23.84
N GLY A 106 8.88 -17.40 23.30
CA GLY A 106 9.45 -18.73 23.54
C GLY A 106 8.45 -19.84 23.26
N ASP A 107 8.18 -20.66 24.26
CA ASP A 107 7.27 -21.81 24.14
C ASP A 107 5.79 -21.43 24.00
N LYS A 108 5.42 -20.19 24.30
CA LYS A 108 4.05 -19.68 24.10
C LYS A 108 3.75 -19.35 22.63
N ALA A 109 4.75 -19.33 21.75
CA ALA A 109 4.56 -19.04 20.33
C ALA A 109 4.39 -20.31 19.49
N LYS A 110 3.96 -20.13 18.23
CA LYS A 110 3.90 -21.23 17.27
C LYS A 110 5.30 -21.82 17.05
N LYS A 111 5.36 -23.12 16.77
CA LYS A 111 6.60 -23.79 16.38
C LYS A 111 6.72 -23.83 14.86
N ASN A 112 7.92 -23.66 14.35
CA ASN A 112 8.24 -23.89 12.94
C ASN A 112 7.99 -25.38 12.63
N PRO A 113 7.16 -25.73 11.63
CA PRO A 113 6.84 -27.13 11.34
C PRO A 113 8.05 -27.95 10.85
N ASN A 114 9.10 -27.30 10.35
CA ASN A 114 10.28 -27.96 9.82
C ASN A 114 11.37 -28.20 10.87
N THR A 115 11.54 -27.29 11.83
CA THR A 115 12.60 -27.40 12.86
C THR A 115 12.06 -27.76 14.24
N GLY A 116 10.76 -27.60 14.49
CA GLY A 116 10.16 -27.76 15.82
C GLY A 116 10.48 -26.62 16.79
N GLU A 117 11.27 -25.63 16.37
CA GLU A 117 11.68 -24.53 17.23
C GLU A 117 10.65 -23.40 17.27
N SER A 118 10.68 -22.56 18.30
CA SER A 118 9.78 -21.41 18.38
C SER A 118 10.06 -20.39 17.30
N VAL A 119 8.99 -19.82 16.71
CA VAL A 119 9.09 -18.67 15.79
C VAL A 119 9.39 -17.36 16.50
N ALA A 120 9.49 -17.36 17.83
CA ALA A 120 9.64 -16.19 18.68
C ALA A 120 10.87 -16.30 19.62
N GLY A 121 11.89 -17.03 19.16
CA GLY A 121 13.14 -17.23 19.87
C GLY A 121 13.09 -18.33 20.94
N PRO A 122 14.24 -18.70 21.50
CA PRO A 122 14.35 -19.83 22.43
C PRO A 122 13.99 -19.48 23.89
N VAL A 123 13.83 -18.19 24.21
CA VAL A 123 13.59 -17.70 25.58
C VAL A 123 12.10 -17.45 25.80
N THR A 124 11.59 -17.83 26.98
CA THR A 124 10.23 -17.48 27.43
C THR A 124 10.31 -16.44 28.56
N LEU A 125 9.90 -15.21 28.28
CA LEU A 125 9.82 -14.10 29.23
C LEU A 125 8.45 -14.07 29.93
N SER A 126 8.41 -13.37 31.07
CA SER A 126 7.15 -13.04 31.74
C SER A 126 6.31 -12.07 30.91
N ASP A 127 5.00 -12.01 31.19
CA ASP A 127 4.10 -11.12 30.46
C ASP A 127 4.40 -9.63 30.73
N GLU A 128 4.94 -9.30 31.91
CA GLU A 128 5.41 -7.96 32.27
C GLU A 128 6.62 -7.55 31.42
N GLU A 129 7.62 -8.44 31.26
CA GLU A 129 8.78 -8.19 30.41
C GLU A 129 8.38 -8.07 28.94
N LEU A 130 7.46 -8.92 28.46
CA LEU A 130 6.92 -8.82 27.10
C LEU A 130 6.19 -7.49 26.86
N ALA A 131 5.42 -7.01 27.84
CA ALA A 131 4.75 -5.72 27.76
C ALA A 131 5.76 -4.56 27.74
N LYS A 132 6.80 -4.62 28.58
CA LYS A 132 7.88 -3.62 28.61
C LYS A 132 8.69 -3.56 27.31
N ASN A 133 8.87 -4.70 26.66
CA ASN A 133 9.68 -4.84 25.45
C ASN A 133 8.87 -4.66 24.15
N ARG A 134 7.68 -4.07 24.20
CA ARG A 134 6.82 -3.88 23.02
C ARG A 134 6.13 -2.53 23.03
N ILE A 135 6.25 -1.82 21.91
CA ILE A 135 5.47 -0.62 21.63
C ILE A 135 4.12 -1.00 21.04
N ASN A 136 3.07 -0.26 21.39
CA ASN A 136 1.75 -0.42 20.80
C ASN A 136 1.55 0.62 19.69
N PRO A 137 1.71 0.24 18.40
CA PRO A 137 1.66 1.21 17.31
C PRO A 137 0.26 1.84 17.14
N TYR A 138 -0.81 1.25 17.68
CA TYR A 138 -2.14 1.84 17.59
C TYR A 138 -2.39 2.91 18.67
N GLU A 139 -1.87 2.72 19.88
CA GLU A 139 -1.94 3.76 20.92
C GLU A 139 -1.06 4.95 20.56
N ASP A 140 0.14 4.70 20.01
CA ASP A 140 1.00 5.78 19.51
C ASP A 140 0.29 6.61 18.43
N LEU A 141 -0.45 5.98 17.50
CA LEU A 141 -1.21 6.71 16.50
C LEU A 141 -2.17 7.72 17.14
N LYS A 142 -2.90 7.32 18.19
CA LYS A 142 -3.86 8.22 18.87
C LYS A 142 -3.19 9.44 19.49
N LEU A 143 -1.91 9.33 19.88
CA LEU A 143 -1.11 10.45 20.39
C LEU A 143 -0.62 11.39 19.27
N HIS A 144 -0.65 10.94 18.01
CA HIS A 144 -0.17 11.64 16.83
C HIS A 144 -1.29 11.79 15.77
N PRO A 145 -2.37 12.57 16.04
CA PRO A 145 -3.52 12.69 15.14
C PRO A 145 -3.24 13.47 13.85
N PHE A 146 -2.13 14.20 13.80
CA PHE A 146 -1.68 14.96 12.64
C PHE A 146 -0.40 14.36 12.07
N ASP A 147 -0.12 14.69 10.81
CA ASP A 147 1.09 14.29 10.10
C ASP A 147 2.31 15.07 10.62
N ASP A 148 2.84 14.61 11.76
CA ASP A 148 3.91 15.24 12.51
C ASP A 148 5.26 14.52 12.34
N ALA A 149 6.27 14.98 13.09
CA ALA A 149 7.61 14.42 13.04
C ALA A 149 7.66 12.91 13.38
N TRP A 150 6.76 12.40 14.21
CA TRP A 150 6.72 10.98 14.57
C TRP A 150 6.29 10.13 13.37
N HIS A 151 5.29 10.58 12.60
CA HIS A 151 4.89 9.93 11.34
C HIS A 151 5.96 10.05 10.27
N ARG A 152 6.59 11.23 10.14
CA ARG A 152 7.65 11.46 9.15
C ARG A 152 8.88 10.60 9.39
N ALA A 153 9.26 10.35 10.64
CA ALA A 153 10.33 9.41 10.98
C ALA A 153 10.03 7.95 10.59
N ARG A 154 8.75 7.61 10.41
CA ARG A 154 8.25 6.28 10.04
C ARG A 154 7.80 6.19 8.57
N SER A 155 8.04 7.23 7.79
CA SER A 155 7.69 7.31 6.37
C SER A 155 8.96 7.40 5.52
N ALA A 156 8.87 7.01 4.25
CA ALA A 156 9.97 7.17 3.31
C ALA A 156 9.99 8.59 2.74
N ASP A 157 11.18 9.11 2.49
CA ASP A 157 11.39 10.28 1.64
C ASP A 157 11.70 9.80 0.22
N LEU A 158 10.67 9.67 -0.60
CA LEU A 158 10.78 9.10 -1.95
C LEU A 158 11.71 9.91 -2.86
N SER A 159 11.88 11.22 -2.59
CA SER A 159 12.81 12.07 -3.35
C SER A 159 14.28 11.64 -3.22
N LYS A 160 14.60 10.85 -2.19
CA LYS A 160 15.93 10.28 -1.96
C LYS A 160 16.11 8.89 -2.58
N VAL A 161 15.07 8.25 -3.10
CA VAL A 161 15.21 6.88 -3.62
C VAL A 161 15.85 6.92 -5.01
N LYS A 162 17.11 6.48 -5.12
CA LYS A 162 17.84 6.43 -6.41
C LYS A 162 18.16 5.01 -6.87
N THR A 163 17.90 4.02 -6.02
CA THR A 163 18.09 2.61 -6.32
C THR A 163 17.09 2.17 -7.40
N PRO A 164 17.53 1.39 -8.42
CA PRO A 164 16.62 0.78 -9.37
C PRO A 164 15.46 0.05 -8.69
N LEU A 165 14.23 0.26 -9.16
CA LEU A 165 13.04 -0.26 -8.50
C LEU A 165 12.01 -0.84 -9.45
N LEU A 166 11.40 -1.96 -9.05
CA LEU A 166 10.15 -2.48 -9.60
C LEU A 166 9.10 -2.40 -8.49
N THR A 167 8.14 -1.47 -8.60
CA THR A 167 7.05 -1.38 -7.63
C THR A 167 5.81 -2.08 -8.16
N CYS A 168 5.22 -2.96 -7.37
CA CYS A 168 4.04 -3.75 -7.76
C CYS A 168 2.84 -3.32 -6.91
N ALA A 169 1.82 -2.73 -7.51
CA ALA A 169 0.60 -2.31 -6.84
C ALA A 169 -0.53 -3.31 -7.06
N ASN A 170 -1.50 -3.33 -6.16
CA ASN A 170 -2.72 -4.12 -6.30
C ASN A 170 -3.95 -3.21 -6.30
N TRP A 171 -4.76 -3.29 -7.35
CA TRP A 171 -5.95 -2.45 -7.53
C TRP A 171 -6.95 -2.55 -6.38
N GLY A 172 -7.03 -3.73 -5.75
CA GLY A 172 -7.93 -3.99 -4.63
C GLY A 172 -7.28 -3.82 -3.26
N GLY A 173 -6.05 -3.30 -3.18
CA GLY A 173 -5.36 -3.02 -1.92
C GLY A 173 -5.74 -1.69 -1.24
N GLN A 174 -6.83 -1.06 -1.68
CA GLN A 174 -7.21 0.29 -1.29
C GLN A 174 -7.31 0.44 0.24
N GLY A 175 -6.80 1.55 0.75
CA GLY A 175 -6.71 1.80 2.20
C GLY A 175 -5.44 1.27 2.85
N ILE A 176 -4.49 0.68 2.11
CA ILE A 176 -3.13 0.41 2.62
C ILE A 176 -2.07 0.69 1.54
N HIS A 177 -1.70 -0.32 0.76
CA HIS A 177 -0.48 -0.31 -0.03
C HIS A 177 -0.49 0.46 -1.37
N PRO A 178 -1.55 0.44 -2.20
CA PRO A 178 -1.45 0.89 -3.58
C PRO A 178 -1.13 2.37 -3.69
N ARG A 179 -1.62 3.22 -2.77
CA ARG A 179 -1.22 4.64 -2.72
C ARG A 179 0.30 4.76 -2.62
N GLY A 180 0.91 4.04 -1.70
CA GLY A 180 2.36 3.97 -1.56
C GLY A 180 3.04 3.48 -2.84
N ASN A 181 2.60 2.39 -3.45
CA ASN A 181 3.22 1.89 -4.68
C ASN A 181 3.14 2.89 -5.85
N PHE A 182 1.96 3.49 -6.09
CA PHE A 182 1.82 4.51 -7.14
C PHE A 182 2.69 5.73 -6.85
N ASN A 183 2.71 6.21 -5.61
CA ASN A 183 3.58 7.31 -5.18
C ASN A 183 5.06 6.95 -5.33
N GLY A 184 5.46 5.71 -5.01
CA GLY A 184 6.81 5.21 -5.18
C GLY A 184 7.28 5.29 -6.64
N TYR A 185 6.36 5.15 -7.60
CA TYR A 185 6.67 5.40 -9.01
C TYR A 185 6.69 6.89 -9.36
N THR A 186 5.68 7.66 -8.93
CA THR A 186 5.51 9.07 -9.37
C THR A 186 6.40 10.08 -8.66
N GLU A 187 6.72 9.85 -7.38
CA GLU A 187 7.42 10.80 -6.50
C GLU A 187 8.92 10.50 -6.34
N THR A 188 9.36 9.29 -6.72
CA THR A 188 10.79 8.99 -6.88
C THR A 188 11.38 9.79 -8.05
N PRO A 189 12.64 10.28 -7.98
CA PRO A 189 13.26 11.06 -9.04
C PRO A 189 13.10 10.47 -10.45
N ALA A 190 13.00 11.35 -11.45
CA ALA A 190 12.75 10.95 -12.84
C ALA A 190 13.93 10.21 -13.48
N ASP A 191 15.15 10.43 -12.98
CA ASP A 191 16.38 9.76 -13.41
C ASP A 191 16.60 8.39 -12.73
N THR A 192 15.77 8.03 -11.73
CA THR A 192 15.80 6.70 -11.12
C THR A 192 15.23 5.65 -12.10
N PRO A 193 15.94 4.55 -12.39
CA PRO A 193 15.40 3.45 -13.18
C PRO A 193 14.22 2.78 -12.46
N LYS A 194 13.00 3.00 -12.96
CA LYS A 194 11.78 2.60 -12.26
C LYS A 194 10.73 1.96 -13.17
N TRP A 195 10.12 0.91 -12.65
CA TRP A 195 9.02 0.19 -13.28
C TRP A 195 7.84 0.09 -12.32
N LEU A 196 6.63 0.21 -12.86
CA LEU A 196 5.37 -0.01 -12.17
C LEU A 196 4.69 -1.24 -12.78
N GLU A 197 4.32 -2.18 -11.92
CA GLU A 197 3.42 -3.26 -12.25
C GLU A 197 2.15 -3.11 -11.41
N VAL A 198 0.99 -3.38 -12.00
CA VAL A 198 -0.28 -3.33 -11.29
C VAL A 198 -1.12 -4.55 -11.61
N HIS A 199 -1.55 -5.25 -10.56
CA HIS A 199 -2.37 -6.45 -10.63
C HIS A 199 -3.64 -6.32 -9.79
N GLY A 200 -4.52 -7.33 -9.86
CA GLY A 200 -5.56 -7.57 -8.85
C GLY A 200 -5.33 -8.92 -8.17
N ASP A 201 -6.40 -9.57 -7.74
CA ASP A 201 -6.37 -10.81 -6.94
C ASP A 201 -5.92 -10.57 -5.48
N SER A 202 -5.89 -11.64 -4.69
CA SER A 202 -5.51 -11.61 -3.28
C SER A 202 -4.10 -11.08 -3.05
N HIS A 203 -3.84 -10.60 -1.84
CA HIS A 203 -2.56 -10.00 -1.46
C HIS A 203 -1.33 -10.88 -1.76
N TRP A 204 -1.45 -12.21 -1.70
CA TRP A 204 -0.28 -13.11 -1.75
C TRP A 204 -0.14 -13.88 -3.07
N SER A 205 -1.22 -13.98 -3.86
CA SER A 205 -1.28 -14.90 -4.99
C SER A 205 -0.33 -14.48 -6.10
N VAL A 206 -0.37 -13.20 -6.52
CA VAL A 206 0.48 -12.72 -7.62
C VAL A 206 1.95 -12.68 -7.21
N PHE A 207 2.25 -12.37 -5.95
CA PHE A 207 3.62 -12.41 -5.42
C PHE A 207 4.27 -13.81 -5.56
N SER A 208 3.49 -14.87 -5.36
CA SER A 208 4.00 -16.25 -5.24
C SER A 208 3.74 -17.11 -6.48
N ASN A 209 2.90 -16.66 -7.42
CA ASN A 209 2.61 -17.43 -8.62
C ASN A 209 3.73 -17.29 -9.67
N ASN A 210 3.65 -18.11 -10.73
CA ASN A 210 4.66 -18.12 -11.78
C ASN A 210 4.83 -16.76 -12.48
N TYR A 211 3.77 -15.96 -12.63
CA TYR A 211 3.89 -14.63 -13.23
C TYR A 211 4.77 -13.72 -12.37
N GLY A 212 4.45 -13.60 -11.07
CA GLY A 212 5.22 -12.74 -10.17
C GLY A 212 6.64 -13.22 -9.94
N LEU A 213 6.83 -14.53 -9.71
CA LEU A 213 8.16 -15.13 -9.55
C LEU A 213 9.05 -14.88 -10.78
N ASN A 214 8.50 -15.04 -11.99
CA ASN A 214 9.25 -14.77 -13.22
C ASN A 214 9.59 -13.29 -13.37
N LEU A 215 8.68 -12.38 -13.04
CA LEU A 215 8.92 -10.94 -13.09
C LEU A 215 10.03 -10.51 -12.11
N GLN A 216 9.92 -10.96 -10.86
CA GLN A 216 10.91 -10.70 -9.81
C GLN A 216 12.31 -11.19 -10.22
N LYS A 217 12.37 -12.44 -10.71
CA LYS A 217 13.62 -13.06 -11.16
C LYS A 217 14.24 -12.31 -12.33
N ARG A 218 13.46 -11.94 -13.35
CA ARG A 218 13.97 -11.19 -14.52
C ARG A 218 14.56 -9.84 -14.11
N PHE A 219 13.90 -9.11 -13.22
CA PHE A 219 14.40 -7.83 -12.72
C PHE A 219 15.74 -8.00 -11.98
N PHE A 220 15.83 -8.97 -11.06
CA PHE A 220 17.07 -9.20 -10.31
C PHE A 220 18.20 -9.82 -11.11
N ASP A 221 17.92 -10.72 -12.05
CA ASP A 221 18.94 -11.24 -12.96
C ASP A 221 19.60 -10.08 -13.75
N TYR A 222 18.81 -9.09 -14.17
CA TYR A 222 19.34 -7.90 -14.84
C TYR A 222 20.20 -7.05 -13.90
N TRP A 223 19.66 -6.60 -12.76
CA TRP A 223 20.34 -5.62 -11.89
C TRP A 223 21.44 -6.22 -11.01
N LEU A 224 21.20 -7.40 -10.45
CA LEU A 224 22.11 -8.04 -9.49
C LEU A 224 23.16 -8.90 -10.18
N LYS A 225 22.86 -9.47 -11.36
CA LYS A 225 23.81 -10.33 -12.09
C LYS A 225 24.34 -9.72 -13.38
N GLY A 226 23.70 -8.68 -13.92
CA GLY A 226 24.08 -8.08 -15.20
C GLY A 226 23.69 -8.93 -16.41
N GLU A 227 22.71 -9.83 -16.25
CA GLU A 227 22.24 -10.68 -17.35
C GLU A 227 21.48 -9.86 -18.41
N LYS A 228 21.78 -10.10 -19.69
CA LYS A 228 21.08 -9.47 -20.83
C LYS A 228 19.81 -10.23 -21.18
N ASN A 229 18.84 -10.22 -20.27
CA ASN A 229 17.58 -10.98 -20.37
C ASN A 229 16.41 -10.19 -21.01
N GLY A 230 16.71 -9.05 -21.64
CA GLY A 230 15.71 -8.18 -22.29
C GLY A 230 14.98 -7.22 -21.35
N TRP A 231 15.35 -7.12 -20.06
CA TRP A 231 14.76 -6.16 -19.13
C TRP A 231 14.95 -4.70 -19.57
N ASP A 232 16.01 -4.40 -20.31
CA ASP A 232 16.27 -3.08 -20.93
C ASP A 232 15.15 -2.62 -21.88
N LYS A 233 14.30 -3.55 -22.35
CA LYS A 233 13.15 -3.30 -23.21
C LYS A 233 11.81 -3.42 -22.49
N GLN A 234 11.82 -3.68 -21.18
CA GLN A 234 10.61 -3.84 -20.38
C GLN A 234 9.86 -2.51 -20.31
N PRO A 235 8.58 -2.45 -20.72
CA PRO A 235 7.78 -1.24 -20.59
C PRO A 235 7.74 -0.74 -19.15
N PRO A 236 7.89 0.58 -18.92
CA PRO A 236 8.00 1.14 -17.58
C PRO A 236 6.73 1.00 -16.76
N VAL A 237 5.57 0.80 -17.40
CA VAL A 237 4.29 0.58 -16.73
C VAL A 237 3.59 -0.64 -17.34
N GLN A 238 3.19 -1.57 -16.48
CA GLN A 238 2.45 -2.79 -16.82
C GLN A 238 1.17 -2.83 -16.00
N LEU A 239 0.02 -2.82 -16.66
CA LEU A 239 -1.29 -2.77 -16.03
C LEU A 239 -2.06 -4.03 -16.40
N ASN A 240 -2.33 -4.90 -15.44
CA ASN A 240 -3.39 -5.91 -15.58
C ASN A 240 -4.72 -5.20 -15.36
N VAL A 241 -5.33 -4.67 -16.43
CA VAL A 241 -6.58 -3.89 -16.35
C VAL A 241 -7.74 -4.80 -15.98
N ARG A 242 -8.50 -4.40 -14.96
CA ARG A 242 -9.67 -5.15 -14.45
C ARG A 242 -10.86 -5.02 -15.39
N HIS A 243 -11.48 -6.15 -15.73
CA HIS A 243 -12.76 -6.24 -16.43
C HIS A 243 -13.77 -7.02 -15.58
N PRO A 244 -15.09 -6.81 -15.77
CA PRO A 244 -16.11 -7.60 -15.10
C PRO A 244 -15.90 -9.12 -15.24
N GLY A 245 -16.18 -9.86 -14.17
CA GLY A 245 -15.99 -11.32 -14.12
C GLY A 245 -14.56 -11.78 -13.81
N GLU A 246 -13.83 -11.03 -12.98
CA GLU A 246 -12.44 -11.34 -12.57
C GLU A 246 -11.46 -11.56 -13.74
N LYS A 247 -11.70 -10.87 -14.85
CA LYS A 247 -10.84 -10.93 -16.02
C LYS A 247 -9.84 -9.79 -15.99
N PHE A 248 -8.58 -10.12 -16.24
CA PHE A 248 -7.50 -9.16 -16.36
C PHE A 248 -6.95 -9.13 -17.79
N VAL A 249 -6.73 -7.93 -18.32
CA VAL A 249 -6.09 -7.74 -19.62
C VAL A 249 -4.82 -6.93 -19.42
N LEU A 250 -3.67 -7.55 -19.72
CA LEU A 250 -2.37 -6.89 -19.65
C LEU A 250 -2.29 -5.78 -20.69
N ARG A 251 -1.92 -4.59 -20.24
CA ARG A 251 -1.61 -3.43 -21.08
C ARG A 251 -0.30 -2.79 -20.63
N HIS A 252 0.51 -2.43 -21.61
CA HIS A 252 1.74 -1.69 -21.39
C HIS A 252 1.53 -0.19 -21.62
N GLU A 253 2.18 0.62 -20.79
CA GLU A 253 2.18 2.08 -20.89
C GLU A 253 3.60 2.62 -20.72
N ASN A 254 3.83 3.84 -21.22
CA ASN A 254 5.12 4.53 -21.09
C ASN A 254 5.21 5.37 -19.81
N GLU A 255 4.08 5.70 -19.20
CA GLU A 255 4.02 6.60 -18.04
C GLU A 255 2.78 6.35 -17.19
N TRP A 256 2.88 6.76 -15.93
CA TRP A 256 1.78 6.80 -14.98
C TRP A 256 1.77 8.17 -14.27
N PRO A 257 0.62 8.86 -14.17
CA PRO A 257 -0.66 8.53 -14.79
C PRO A 257 -0.59 8.45 -16.33
N ILE A 258 -1.51 7.71 -16.94
CA ILE A 258 -1.51 7.48 -18.40
C ILE A 258 -1.63 8.82 -19.15
N ALA A 259 -0.71 9.13 -20.06
CA ALA A 259 -0.68 10.43 -20.77
C ALA A 259 -1.98 10.78 -21.50
N ARG A 260 -2.60 9.78 -22.14
CA ARG A 260 -3.81 9.98 -22.95
C ARG A 260 -5.10 10.01 -22.13
N THR A 261 -5.02 10.02 -20.80
CA THR A 261 -6.19 10.09 -19.91
C THR A 261 -7.03 11.34 -20.22
N GLN A 262 -8.31 11.10 -20.51
CA GLN A 262 -9.30 12.16 -20.69
C GLN A 262 -9.96 12.47 -19.35
N TRP A 263 -9.44 13.48 -18.65
CA TRP A 263 -9.98 13.93 -17.36
C TRP A 263 -11.39 14.47 -17.52
N THR A 264 -12.39 13.64 -17.20
CA THR A 264 -13.80 13.95 -17.39
C THR A 264 -14.45 14.30 -16.07
N LYS A 265 -15.04 15.49 -15.98
CA LYS A 265 -15.77 15.93 -14.78
C LYS A 265 -17.19 15.39 -14.83
N PHE A 266 -17.64 14.82 -13.71
CA PHE A 266 -19.04 14.57 -13.45
C PHE A 266 -19.49 15.45 -12.28
N TYR A 267 -20.67 16.03 -12.40
CA TYR A 267 -21.32 16.89 -11.43
C TYR A 267 -22.41 16.12 -10.70
N LEU A 268 -22.57 16.40 -9.41
CA LEU A 268 -23.60 15.81 -8.56
C LEU A 268 -24.82 16.72 -8.54
N ASP A 269 -25.95 16.24 -9.04
CA ASP A 269 -27.24 16.94 -8.97
C ASP A 269 -28.02 16.54 -7.72
N SER A 270 -28.20 17.49 -6.81
CA SER A 270 -28.86 17.30 -5.52
C SER A 270 -30.38 17.10 -5.59
N GLU A 271 -31.06 17.57 -6.66
CA GLU A 271 -32.52 17.43 -6.76
C GLU A 271 -32.92 16.07 -7.36
N GLY A 272 -32.11 15.53 -8.28
CA GLY A 272 -32.38 14.28 -8.99
C GLY A 272 -31.46 13.10 -8.65
N THR A 273 -30.51 13.27 -7.71
CA THR A 273 -29.43 12.31 -7.39
C THR A 273 -28.72 11.76 -8.63
N GLN A 274 -28.52 12.64 -9.62
CA GLN A 274 -27.87 12.30 -10.88
C GLN A 274 -26.36 12.62 -10.82
N LEU A 275 -25.56 11.79 -11.47
CA LEU A 275 -24.14 12.02 -11.75
C LEU A 275 -23.96 12.24 -13.26
N SER A 276 -23.63 13.46 -13.69
CA SER A 276 -23.65 13.82 -15.13
C SER A 276 -22.46 14.67 -15.54
N PRO A 277 -21.95 14.58 -16.78
CA PRO A 277 -20.93 15.51 -17.27
C PRO A 277 -21.44 16.94 -17.49
N ALA A 278 -22.76 17.14 -17.55
CA ALA A 278 -23.37 18.46 -17.66
C ALA A 278 -23.34 19.19 -16.30
N PRO A 279 -22.91 20.46 -16.24
CA PRO A 279 -23.01 21.26 -15.02
C PRO A 279 -24.47 21.38 -14.54
N VAL A 280 -24.66 21.41 -13.22
CA VAL A 280 -25.98 21.60 -12.61
C VAL A 280 -26.40 23.07 -12.76
N ALA A 281 -27.61 23.31 -13.26
CA ALA A 281 -28.11 24.65 -13.57
C ALA A 281 -28.53 25.46 -12.32
N LYS A 282 -28.94 24.77 -11.25
CA LYS A 282 -29.39 25.38 -10.00
C LYS A 282 -28.61 24.81 -8.83
N ALA A 283 -28.28 25.67 -7.87
CA ALA A 283 -27.74 25.20 -6.60
C ALA A 283 -28.84 24.48 -5.82
N GLY A 284 -28.48 23.36 -5.21
CA GLY A 284 -29.33 22.63 -4.29
C GLY A 284 -28.51 21.95 -3.21
N ARG A 285 -29.19 21.22 -2.33
CA ARG A 285 -28.55 20.47 -1.25
C ARG A 285 -29.27 19.14 -1.05
N VAL A 286 -28.51 18.14 -0.65
CA VAL A 286 -29.04 16.87 -0.16
C VAL A 286 -28.58 16.70 1.28
N GLU A 287 -29.51 16.26 2.13
CA GLU A 287 -29.27 16.00 3.54
C GLU A 287 -29.41 14.50 3.80
N TYR A 288 -28.56 13.96 4.67
CA TYR A 288 -28.62 12.57 5.10
C TYR A 288 -28.08 12.47 6.53
N ASP A 289 -28.50 11.43 7.25
CA ASP A 289 -27.94 11.10 8.57
C ASP A 289 -26.50 10.58 8.40
N ALA A 290 -25.55 11.15 9.14
CA ALA A 290 -24.14 10.74 9.13
C ALA A 290 -23.93 9.24 9.46
N THR A 291 -24.86 8.62 10.19
CA THR A 291 -24.83 7.19 10.51
C THR A 291 -25.75 6.33 9.64
N GLY A 292 -26.47 6.97 8.70
CA GLY A 292 -27.38 6.30 7.77
C GLY A 292 -26.71 5.77 6.50
N ASN A 293 -27.53 5.46 5.50
CA ASN A 293 -27.09 4.88 4.22
C ASN A 293 -26.36 5.87 3.27
N GLY A 294 -26.21 7.13 3.68
CA GLY A 294 -25.65 8.19 2.84
C GLY A 294 -26.55 8.55 1.65
N VAL A 295 -25.93 9.15 0.63
CA VAL A 295 -26.56 9.51 -0.64
C VAL A 295 -25.80 8.84 -1.80
N THR A 296 -26.53 8.32 -2.78
CA THR A 296 -25.95 7.75 -4.00
C THR A 296 -26.34 8.60 -5.20
N PHE A 297 -25.35 9.00 -6.01
CA PHE A 297 -25.58 9.66 -7.29
C PHE A 297 -25.31 8.70 -8.43
N ARG A 298 -26.21 8.63 -9.41
CA ARG A 298 -26.12 7.66 -10.53
C ARG A 298 -26.02 8.37 -11.87
N SER A 299 -25.13 7.89 -12.73
CA SER A 299 -25.09 8.31 -14.12
C SER A 299 -26.17 7.61 -14.94
N ALA A 300 -26.46 8.14 -16.12
CA ALA A 300 -27.08 7.33 -17.16
C ALA A 300 -26.20 6.09 -17.46
N PRO A 301 -26.78 5.00 -17.96
CA PRO A 301 -26.01 3.87 -18.46
C PRO A 301 -24.99 4.33 -19.51
N MET A 302 -23.77 3.78 -19.45
CA MET A 302 -22.77 4.04 -20.48
C MET A 302 -23.26 3.46 -21.81
N THR A 303 -23.17 4.24 -22.88
CA THR A 303 -23.65 3.84 -24.22
C THR A 303 -22.59 3.11 -25.05
N GLN A 304 -21.37 3.01 -24.52
CA GLN A 304 -20.23 2.34 -25.12
C GLN A 304 -19.32 1.79 -24.02
N ASP A 305 -18.49 0.82 -24.37
CA ASP A 305 -17.43 0.31 -23.49
C ASP A 305 -16.55 1.48 -23.01
N THR A 306 -16.43 1.60 -21.69
CA THR A 306 -15.75 2.73 -21.04
C THR A 306 -14.75 2.19 -20.04
N GLU A 307 -13.50 2.61 -20.19
CA GLU A 307 -12.44 2.26 -19.26
C GLU A 307 -12.15 3.43 -18.30
N ILE A 308 -12.04 3.12 -17.01
CA ILE A 308 -11.63 4.07 -15.98
C ILE A 308 -10.33 3.54 -15.36
N THR A 309 -9.20 4.10 -15.77
CA THR A 309 -7.87 3.72 -15.28
C THR A 309 -7.05 4.95 -14.92
N GLY A 310 -6.88 5.19 -13.63
CA GLY A 310 -6.11 6.33 -13.14
C GLY A 310 -6.58 6.80 -11.76
N PRO A 311 -5.95 7.85 -11.22
CA PRO A 311 -6.41 8.52 -10.02
C PRO A 311 -7.82 9.12 -10.22
N MET A 312 -8.61 9.15 -9.14
CA MET A 312 -9.91 9.83 -9.10
C MET A 312 -9.91 10.86 -7.98
N MET A 313 -10.68 11.93 -8.14
CA MET A 313 -10.85 12.98 -7.14
C MET A 313 -12.31 13.41 -7.10
N THR A 314 -12.83 13.59 -5.89
CA THR A 314 -14.17 14.10 -5.64
C THR A 314 -14.07 15.42 -4.88
N LYS A 315 -14.69 16.48 -5.42
CA LYS A 315 -14.84 17.76 -4.75
C LYS A 315 -16.27 17.91 -4.25
N LEU A 316 -16.44 18.06 -2.93
CA LEU A 316 -17.74 18.24 -2.29
C LEU A 316 -17.80 19.60 -1.58
N PHE A 317 -18.98 20.22 -1.60
CA PHE A 317 -19.31 21.34 -0.73
C PHE A 317 -20.22 20.81 0.36
N ILE A 318 -19.78 20.86 1.61
CA ILE A 318 -20.46 20.23 2.74
C ILE A 318 -20.76 21.23 3.85
N SER A 319 -21.78 20.92 4.64
CA SER A 319 -22.07 21.54 5.93
C SER A 319 -22.53 20.44 6.89
N SER A 320 -22.18 20.55 8.17
CA SER A 320 -22.64 19.62 9.21
C SER A 320 -23.33 20.37 10.34
N THR A 321 -24.24 19.70 11.05
CA THR A 321 -24.82 20.18 12.31
C THR A 321 -23.87 19.99 13.49
N THR A 322 -22.78 19.25 13.30
CA THR A 322 -21.68 19.04 14.26
C THR A 322 -20.47 19.90 13.93
N ALA A 323 -19.51 19.97 14.85
CA ALA A 323 -18.27 20.73 14.66
C ALA A 323 -17.30 20.14 13.62
N ASP A 324 -17.45 18.84 13.31
CA ASP A 324 -16.62 18.12 12.33
C ASP A 324 -17.43 17.00 11.68
N ALA A 325 -16.98 16.48 10.54
CA ALA A 325 -17.65 15.41 9.80
C ALA A 325 -16.64 14.48 9.12
N ASP A 326 -16.92 13.18 9.17
CA ASP A 326 -16.17 12.16 8.44
C ASP A 326 -16.92 11.83 7.14
N LEU A 327 -16.23 11.97 6.01
CA LEU A 327 -16.74 11.68 4.68
C LEU A 327 -16.15 10.37 4.16
N PHE A 328 -17.03 9.51 3.66
CA PHE A 328 -16.70 8.26 2.99
C PHE A 328 -17.27 8.32 1.57
N VAL A 329 -16.42 8.14 0.56
CA VAL A 329 -16.82 8.21 -0.84
C VAL A 329 -16.44 6.90 -1.52
N ILE A 330 -17.41 6.26 -2.17
CA ILE A 330 -17.21 4.99 -2.86
C ILE A 330 -17.65 5.18 -4.31
N VAL A 331 -16.79 4.80 -5.26
CA VAL A 331 -17.15 4.73 -6.67
C VAL A 331 -17.50 3.27 -6.98
N ARG A 332 -18.73 3.07 -7.47
CA ARG A 332 -19.34 1.75 -7.70
C ARG A 332 -19.70 1.62 -9.17
N VAL A 333 -19.67 0.39 -9.68
CA VAL A 333 -20.12 0.06 -11.03
C VAL A 333 -21.27 -0.93 -10.89
N PHE A 334 -22.29 -0.80 -11.74
CA PHE A 334 -23.45 -1.67 -11.74
C PHE A 334 -23.62 -2.30 -13.11
N ASP A 335 -24.08 -3.55 -13.14
CA ASP A 335 -24.48 -4.24 -14.36
C ASP A 335 -25.84 -3.74 -14.89
N PRO A 336 -26.25 -4.14 -16.11
CA PRO A 336 -27.56 -3.75 -16.65
C PRO A 336 -28.77 -4.23 -15.84
N ALA A 337 -28.62 -5.23 -14.97
CA ALA A 337 -29.66 -5.70 -14.06
C ALA A 337 -29.73 -4.89 -12.75
N GLY A 338 -28.80 -3.96 -12.55
CA GLY A 338 -28.69 -3.13 -11.36
C GLY A 338 -27.95 -3.78 -10.20
N SER A 339 -27.27 -4.91 -10.42
CA SER A 339 -26.39 -5.53 -9.43
C SER A 339 -25.04 -4.82 -9.42
N GLU A 340 -24.47 -4.60 -8.24
CA GLU A 340 -23.13 -4.03 -8.15
C GLU A 340 -22.09 -5.03 -8.66
N LEU A 341 -21.16 -4.54 -9.47
CA LEU A 341 -19.96 -5.25 -9.85
C LEU A 341 -18.87 -4.96 -8.83
N THR A 342 -18.47 -5.99 -8.10
CA THR A 342 -17.32 -5.97 -7.19
C THR A 342 -16.17 -6.78 -7.77
N PHE A 343 -14.97 -6.59 -7.21
CA PHE A 343 -13.75 -7.24 -7.66
C PHE A 343 -12.99 -7.88 -6.49
N MET A 344 -12.28 -8.97 -6.76
CA MET A 344 -11.31 -9.53 -5.81
C MET A 344 -10.27 -8.47 -5.47
N GLY A 345 -10.18 -8.14 -4.18
CA GLY A 345 -9.14 -7.29 -3.63
C GLY A 345 -8.18 -8.03 -2.72
N SER A 346 -7.21 -7.29 -2.19
CA SER A 346 -6.08 -7.89 -1.49
C SER A 346 -6.52 -8.66 -0.23
N THR A 347 -7.52 -8.14 0.49
CA THR A 347 -8.06 -8.72 1.73
C THR A 347 -9.59 -8.88 1.74
N ASP A 348 -10.28 -8.40 0.71
CA ASP A 348 -11.74 -8.46 0.58
C ASP A 348 -12.10 -9.00 -0.81
N PRO A 349 -12.90 -10.08 -0.92
CA PRO A 349 -13.31 -10.62 -2.21
C PRO A 349 -14.32 -9.74 -2.97
N ASN A 350 -14.87 -8.69 -2.36
CA ASN A 350 -15.90 -7.82 -2.93
C ASN A 350 -15.53 -6.34 -2.84
N THR A 351 -14.42 -5.94 -3.47
CA THR A 351 -13.99 -4.54 -3.49
C THR A 351 -14.72 -3.71 -4.56
N PRO A 352 -15.14 -2.48 -4.24
CA PRO A 352 -15.58 -1.51 -5.24
C PRO A 352 -14.38 -0.99 -6.06
N ILE A 353 -14.66 -0.25 -7.13
CA ILE A 353 -13.59 0.21 -8.03
C ILE A 353 -12.67 1.27 -7.39
N ALA A 354 -13.20 2.11 -6.48
CA ALA A 354 -12.43 3.09 -5.71
C ALA A 354 -13.11 3.47 -4.39
N ASN A 355 -12.30 3.79 -3.38
CA ASN A 355 -12.72 4.30 -2.08
C ASN A 355 -11.93 5.57 -1.73
N GLY A 356 -12.55 6.47 -0.97
CA GLY A 356 -11.94 7.69 -0.47
C GLY A 356 -12.51 8.10 0.88
N TRP A 357 -11.68 8.80 1.67
CA TRP A 357 -11.97 9.19 3.04
C TRP A 357 -11.50 10.62 3.28
N LEU A 358 -12.24 11.39 4.05
CA LEU A 358 -11.81 12.71 4.52
C LEU A 358 -12.54 13.11 5.80
N ARG A 359 -11.77 13.44 6.85
CA ARG A 359 -12.27 14.21 7.98
C ARG A 359 -12.28 15.69 7.60
N ALA A 360 -13.41 16.36 7.74
CA ALA A 360 -13.61 17.72 7.24
C ALA A 360 -12.65 18.73 7.89
N SER A 361 -12.26 18.55 9.16
CA SER A 361 -11.24 19.37 9.82
C SER A 361 -9.82 19.22 9.25
N HIS A 362 -9.56 18.20 8.42
CA HIS A 362 -8.28 17.93 7.73
C HIS A 362 -8.30 18.31 6.23
N ARG A 363 -9.30 19.09 5.78
CA ARG A 363 -9.52 19.47 4.37
C ARG A 363 -8.46 20.41 3.78
#